data_AF-A0A944WEF4-F1
#
_entry.id   AF-A0A944WEF4-F1
#
_cell.length_a   1.000
_cell.length_b   1.000
_cell.length_c   1.000
_cell.angle_alpha   90.00
_cell.angle_beta   90.00
_cell.angle_gamma   90.00
#
_symmetry.space_group_name_H-M   'P 1'
#
loop_
_entity.id
_entity.type
_entity.pdbx_description
1 polymer ?
#
loop_
_entity_poly.entity_id
_entity_poly.type
_entity_poly.pdbx_seq_one_letter_code
_entity_poly.pdbx_strand_id
1 'polypeptide(L)'
;MQRRYMLSNRHFLFFSFLALAILSAAISAEEPLLVTISKETTRITAPLKSNGYPDYVAALNAQQSAGVTAENNLAVTIWNTIGTAQMSPKMVAPYFKHLKMSPPAKISGYYLGYHDWFEKTQFTEEKTSALTPQEIEVLRKAKKTDYEICLERPWTSAEFPQMAKWLKFNQRLLVNFVSAANRRSHFYSPYVVGSEHQKQSLPELIGVLLPAAQQSRELARGLRLFANNQIATGDLPAAIATSNAIHRLGRLSSQGSTLIEGLVGIAVDRIGFNLDESIIKNDNVTDAQLQLLDKHLRALPPISSLAGKIDVTERYMFLDTTISLARNGPQALAGLNEDNSSSPSPALNNILKGVTTAVIDWDHILRTGNYWYDEIKKVNSIKSPQQRKLASEMLEIRMTETARAAAHPASIAKQVLFSGKSLRTITSNQIANIMVGLLMPALTAAVQAETRDIAIQQVTITSIAITRYRNQHGHYPDNLSAVKGLFIDELPQDPFTGRPLKYLQDPKGFVLYSFGDNMTDDNGKNRTDPDNAHGDWDDIRFQVDQKTKLPAKSR
;
A
#
# COMPACT_ATOMS: atom_id res chain seq x y z
N MET A 1 77.46 24.30 -31.07
CA MET A 1 76.81 23.30 -30.19
C MET A 1 75.54 23.81 -29.48
N GLN A 2 74.95 24.98 -29.83
CA GLN A 2 73.77 25.53 -29.13
C GLN A 2 72.46 25.58 -29.95
N ARG A 3 72.46 25.28 -31.26
CA ARG A 3 71.23 25.30 -32.10
C ARG A 3 70.43 23.99 -32.11
N ARG A 4 70.96 22.88 -31.61
CA ARG A 4 70.24 21.58 -31.56
C ARG A 4 69.35 21.39 -30.32
N TYR A 5 69.50 22.21 -29.28
CA TYR A 5 68.71 22.08 -28.05
C TYR A 5 67.36 22.84 -28.05
N MET A 6 67.17 23.84 -28.93
CA MET A 6 65.92 24.61 -28.97
C MET A 6 64.79 23.96 -29.80
N LEU A 7 65.11 23.06 -30.73
CA LEU A 7 64.10 22.34 -31.53
C LEU A 7 63.46 21.16 -30.77
N SER A 8 64.17 20.58 -29.79
CA SER A 8 63.65 19.49 -28.95
C SER A 8 62.61 19.98 -27.93
N ASN A 9 62.80 21.18 -27.35
CA ASN A 9 61.87 21.72 -26.34
C ASN A 9 60.55 22.23 -26.91
N ARG A 10 60.50 22.71 -28.17
CA ARG A 10 59.23 23.15 -28.79
C ARG A 10 58.32 21.98 -29.16
N HIS A 11 58.89 20.83 -29.53
CA HIS A 11 58.11 19.61 -29.75
C HIS A 11 57.65 18.99 -28.43
N PHE A 12 58.49 18.99 -27.39
CA PHE A 12 58.09 18.48 -26.08
C PHE A 12 56.93 19.28 -25.47
N LEU A 13 56.98 20.62 -25.51
CA LEU A 13 55.89 21.48 -25.03
C LEU A 13 54.59 21.34 -25.86
N PHE A 14 54.67 21.14 -27.18
CA PHE A 14 53.50 20.92 -28.02
C PHE A 14 52.85 19.55 -27.76
N PHE A 15 53.66 18.50 -27.55
CA PHE A 15 53.16 17.18 -27.16
C PHE A 15 52.59 17.16 -25.73
N SER A 16 53.14 17.94 -24.80
CA SER A 16 52.59 18.07 -23.44
C SER A 16 51.25 18.82 -23.43
N PHE A 17 51.08 19.86 -24.25
CA PHE A 17 49.79 20.56 -24.39
C PHE A 17 48.75 19.72 -25.14
N LEU A 18 49.14 18.94 -26.15
CA LEU A 18 48.24 18.00 -26.83
C LEU A 18 47.85 16.84 -25.91
N ALA A 19 48.77 16.32 -25.09
CA ALA A 19 48.48 15.31 -24.08
C ALA A 19 47.60 15.83 -22.94
N LEU A 20 47.77 17.08 -22.49
CA LEU A 20 46.86 17.71 -21.54
C LEU A 20 45.49 18.03 -22.16
N ALA A 21 45.43 18.43 -23.43
CA ALA A 21 44.18 18.66 -24.14
C ALA A 21 43.41 17.35 -24.36
N ILE A 22 44.11 16.26 -24.73
CA ILE A 22 43.54 14.92 -24.85
C ILE A 22 43.15 14.34 -23.48
N LEU A 23 43.93 14.59 -22.41
CA LEU A 23 43.50 14.25 -21.05
C LEU A 23 42.28 15.06 -20.62
N SER A 24 42.21 16.37 -20.91
CA SER A 24 41.06 17.20 -20.56
C SER A 24 39.80 16.86 -21.35
N ALA A 25 39.96 16.43 -22.61
CA ALA A 25 38.87 15.92 -23.45
C ALA A 25 38.43 14.50 -23.02
N ALA A 26 39.36 13.67 -22.55
CA ALA A 26 39.05 12.36 -21.97
C ALA A 26 38.46 12.44 -20.55
N ILE A 27 38.71 13.54 -19.81
CA ILE A 27 38.13 13.82 -18.50
C ILE A 27 36.71 14.44 -18.62
N SER A 28 36.27 14.84 -19.82
CA SER A 28 34.92 15.38 -20.08
C SER A 28 34.04 14.53 -21.00
N ALA A 29 34.50 13.36 -21.45
CA ALA A 29 33.60 12.41 -22.09
C ALA A 29 32.80 11.70 -21.00
N GLU A 30 31.56 12.13 -20.75
CA GLU A 30 30.61 11.35 -19.95
C GLU A 30 30.62 9.90 -20.46
N GLU A 31 30.86 8.93 -19.59
CA GLU A 31 30.80 7.53 -19.97
C GLU A 31 29.45 7.26 -20.65
N PRO A 32 29.44 6.59 -21.82
CA PRO A 32 28.19 6.34 -22.52
C PRO A 32 27.26 5.53 -21.62
N LEU A 33 25.98 5.92 -21.58
CA LEU A 33 24.98 5.23 -20.79
C LEU A 33 24.92 3.75 -21.17
N LEU A 34 24.79 2.88 -20.17
CA LEU A 34 24.67 1.43 -20.37
C LEU A 34 23.30 1.01 -20.94
N VAL A 35 22.37 1.97 -21.00
CA VAL A 35 21.00 1.80 -21.50
C VAL A 35 20.62 3.00 -22.37
N THR A 36 19.82 2.75 -23.40
CA THR A 36 19.19 3.80 -24.20
C THR A 36 18.07 4.44 -23.38
N ILE A 37 17.96 5.77 -23.37
CA ILE A 37 16.85 6.50 -22.74
C ILE A 37 15.73 6.68 -23.77
N SER A 38 14.62 5.97 -23.60
CA SER A 38 13.51 5.99 -24.55
C SER A 38 12.21 5.51 -23.90
N LYS A 39 11.09 5.69 -24.59
CA LYS A 39 9.82 5.14 -24.11
C LYS A 39 9.88 3.61 -24.07
N GLU A 40 10.59 2.97 -24.98
CA GLU A 40 10.67 1.51 -25.14
C GLU A 40 11.49 0.83 -24.05
N THR A 41 12.51 1.53 -23.54
CA THR A 41 13.44 1.04 -22.51
C THR A 41 13.08 1.60 -21.13
N THR A 42 13.20 2.90 -20.93
CA THR A 42 13.06 3.54 -19.61
C THR A 42 11.67 4.10 -19.32
N ARG A 43 10.76 4.05 -20.31
CA ARG A 43 9.39 4.61 -20.29
C ARG A 43 9.26 6.11 -20.10
N ILE A 44 10.17 6.73 -19.36
CA ILE A 44 10.33 8.17 -19.26
C ILE A 44 11.67 8.59 -19.87
N THR A 45 11.69 9.78 -20.46
CA THR A 45 12.89 10.45 -20.97
C THR A 45 13.28 11.67 -20.13
N ALA A 46 12.42 12.08 -19.20
CA ALA A 46 12.64 13.12 -18.21
C ALA A 46 11.67 12.91 -17.02
N PRO A 47 11.99 13.41 -15.81
CA PRO A 47 13.26 14.03 -15.42
C PRO A 47 14.44 13.03 -15.43
N LEU A 48 15.65 13.56 -15.59
CA LEU A 48 16.91 12.80 -15.53
C LEU A 48 17.72 13.25 -14.31
N LYS A 49 18.45 12.31 -13.71
CA LYS A 49 19.46 12.56 -12.69
C LYS A 49 20.68 13.26 -13.31
N SER A 50 21.56 13.80 -12.48
CA SER A 50 22.81 14.43 -12.93
C SER A 50 23.76 13.49 -13.70
N ASN A 51 23.57 12.18 -13.57
CA ASN A 51 24.32 11.15 -14.29
C ASN A 51 23.63 10.67 -15.58
N GLY A 52 22.59 11.37 -16.05
CA GLY A 52 21.90 11.08 -17.31
C GLY A 52 20.86 9.96 -17.27
N TYR A 53 20.76 9.19 -16.17
CA TYR A 53 19.74 8.14 -16.02
C TYR A 53 18.38 8.73 -15.54
N PRO A 54 17.25 8.05 -15.77
CA PRO A 54 15.93 8.53 -15.35
C PRO A 54 15.82 8.73 -13.83
N ASP A 55 15.14 9.81 -13.44
CA ASP A 55 14.78 10.09 -12.04
C ASP A 55 13.31 9.73 -11.78
N TYR A 56 13.03 8.45 -11.56
CA TYR A 56 11.68 7.97 -11.30
C TYR A 56 11.09 8.54 -9.99
N VAL A 57 11.93 8.80 -8.97
CA VAL A 57 11.48 9.38 -7.69
C VAL A 57 11.03 10.82 -7.91
N ALA A 58 11.79 11.63 -8.65
CA ALA A 58 11.38 12.98 -9.02
C ALA A 58 10.13 12.98 -9.92
N ALA A 59 10.03 12.04 -10.87
CA ALA A 59 8.86 11.91 -11.73
C ALA A 59 7.58 11.66 -10.91
N LEU A 60 7.62 10.70 -9.98
CA LEU A 60 6.49 10.38 -9.11
C LEU A 60 6.17 11.53 -8.14
N ASN A 61 7.18 12.17 -7.54
CA ASN A 61 6.94 13.34 -6.69
C ASN A 61 6.29 14.49 -7.45
N ALA A 62 6.70 14.76 -8.69
CA ALA A 62 6.09 15.80 -9.53
C ALA A 62 4.63 15.48 -9.84
N GLN A 63 4.33 14.21 -10.15
CA GLN A 63 2.95 13.75 -10.39
C GLN A 63 2.09 13.89 -9.12
N GLN A 64 2.57 13.41 -7.97
CA GLN A 64 1.77 13.35 -6.74
C GLN A 64 1.62 14.70 -6.03
N SER A 65 2.54 15.63 -6.25
CA SER A 65 2.47 16.99 -5.66
C SER A 65 1.63 17.97 -6.49
N ALA A 66 1.14 17.55 -7.66
CA ALA A 66 0.33 18.40 -8.52
C ALA A 66 -0.95 18.87 -7.81
N GLY A 67 -1.17 20.18 -7.76
CA GLY A 67 -2.33 20.78 -7.08
C GLY A 67 -2.30 20.73 -5.55
N VAL A 68 -1.22 20.22 -4.94
CA VAL A 68 -1.13 20.04 -3.49
C VAL A 68 -0.56 21.29 -2.81
N THR A 69 -1.21 21.71 -1.73
CA THR A 69 -0.75 22.75 -0.79
C THR A 69 -0.74 22.19 0.63
N ALA A 70 -0.10 22.88 1.57
CA ALA A 70 -0.11 22.45 2.97
C ALA A 70 -1.55 22.42 3.56
N GLU A 71 -2.42 23.29 3.06
CA GLU A 71 -3.81 23.46 3.51
C GLU A 71 -4.75 22.39 2.93
N ASN A 72 -4.48 21.83 1.75
CA ASN A 72 -5.35 20.82 1.17
C ASN A 72 -4.85 19.38 1.38
N ASN A 73 -3.61 19.21 1.86
CA ASN A 73 -2.94 17.92 2.03
C ASN A 73 -3.24 17.26 3.39
N LEU A 74 -3.80 16.07 3.36
CA LEU A 74 -4.04 15.28 4.57
C LEU A 74 -2.75 14.80 5.25
N ALA A 75 -1.66 14.55 4.50
CA ALA A 75 -0.38 14.15 5.10
C ALA A 75 0.14 15.19 6.10
N VAL A 76 -0.07 16.49 5.84
CA VAL A 76 0.28 17.58 6.78
C VAL A 76 -0.50 17.45 8.09
N THR A 77 -1.77 17.03 8.01
CA THR A 77 -2.59 16.81 9.21
C THR A 77 -2.08 15.63 10.02
N ILE A 78 -1.69 14.53 9.36
CA ILE A 78 -1.07 13.36 10.02
C ILE A 78 0.17 13.79 10.80
N TRP A 79 1.08 14.54 10.16
CA TRP A 79 2.32 14.96 10.79
C TRP A 79 2.12 15.98 11.92
N ASN A 80 1.15 16.89 11.80
CA ASN A 80 0.79 17.78 12.89
C ASN A 80 0.13 17.06 14.08
N THR A 81 -0.48 15.90 13.85
CA THR A 81 -1.10 15.08 14.91
C THR A 81 -0.09 14.17 15.61
N ILE A 82 0.82 13.52 14.87
CA ILE A 82 1.76 12.52 15.42
C ILE A 82 3.15 13.08 15.70
N GLY A 83 3.53 14.17 15.03
CA GLY A 83 4.91 14.67 15.06
C GLY A 83 5.85 13.76 14.27
N THR A 84 7.16 14.01 14.40
CA THR A 84 8.19 13.36 13.56
C THR A 84 9.04 12.35 14.32
N ALA A 85 8.63 11.93 15.52
CA ALA A 85 9.45 11.09 16.40
C ALA A 85 9.79 9.72 15.78
N GLN A 86 8.89 9.18 14.97
CA GLN A 86 9.06 7.90 14.28
C GLN A 86 9.82 8.02 12.94
N MET A 87 10.19 9.23 12.51
CA MET A 87 10.96 9.44 11.29
C MET A 87 12.46 9.42 11.59
N SER A 88 13.24 8.82 10.69
CA SER A 88 14.70 8.96 10.73
C SER A 88 15.10 10.45 10.69
N PRO A 89 15.99 10.93 11.59
CA PRO A 89 16.41 12.34 11.62
C PRO A 89 16.93 12.85 10.27
N LYS A 90 17.60 11.98 9.50
CA LYS A 90 18.13 12.31 8.17
C LYS A 90 17.03 12.55 7.12
N MET A 91 15.82 12.02 7.33
CA MET A 91 14.69 12.19 6.40
C MET A 91 13.84 13.41 6.68
N VAL A 92 13.84 13.93 7.92
CA VAL A 92 12.91 15.01 8.33
C VAL A 92 13.07 16.24 7.43
N ALA A 93 14.26 16.82 7.37
CA ALA A 93 14.49 18.04 6.57
C ALA A 93 14.11 17.88 5.08
N PRO A 94 14.61 16.86 4.34
CA PRO A 94 14.25 16.70 2.93
C PRO A 94 12.74 16.41 2.73
N TYR A 95 12.10 15.61 3.58
CA TYR A 95 10.68 15.30 3.47
C TYR A 95 9.80 16.55 3.62
N PHE A 96 10.04 17.36 4.65
CA PHE A 96 9.23 18.57 4.89
C PHE A 96 9.54 19.69 3.89
N LYS A 97 10.75 19.72 3.29
CA LYS A 97 11.06 20.59 2.15
C LYS A 97 10.13 20.32 0.96
N HIS A 98 9.86 19.06 0.62
CA HIS A 98 8.90 18.71 -0.43
C HIS A 98 7.47 19.14 -0.10
N LEU A 99 7.08 19.07 1.17
CA LEU A 99 5.79 19.57 1.65
C LEU A 99 5.70 21.10 1.74
N LYS A 100 6.82 21.82 1.49
CA LYS A 100 6.92 23.28 1.59
C LYS A 100 6.48 23.80 2.96
N MET A 101 6.81 23.07 4.03
CA MET A 101 6.51 23.47 5.40
C MET A 101 7.69 23.19 6.32
N SER A 102 7.74 23.86 7.48
CA SER A 102 8.65 23.48 8.55
C SER A 102 8.19 22.18 9.21
N PRO A 103 9.10 21.29 9.62
CA PRO A 103 8.72 20.11 10.40
C PRO A 103 8.02 20.52 11.71
N PRO A 104 6.97 19.80 12.13
CA PRO A 104 6.38 20.00 13.45
C PRO A 104 7.45 19.93 14.55
N ALA A 105 7.37 20.81 15.54
CA ALA A 105 8.34 20.88 16.63
C ALA A 105 8.43 19.54 17.38
N LYS A 106 9.56 19.15 17.97
CA LYS A 106 9.68 17.88 18.72
C LYS A 106 9.02 17.88 20.11
N ILE A 107 8.12 18.84 20.40
CA ILE A 107 7.63 19.12 21.76
C ILE A 107 6.59 18.04 22.19
N SER A 108 6.38 17.89 23.50
CA SER A 108 5.29 17.09 24.07
C SER A 108 3.90 17.50 23.53
N GLY A 109 2.97 16.55 23.51
CA GLY A 109 1.57 16.82 23.12
C GLY A 109 1.15 16.31 21.74
N TYR A 110 1.90 15.36 21.17
CA TYR A 110 1.51 14.58 19.97
C TYR A 110 0.74 13.31 20.34
N TYR A 111 0.07 12.76 19.33
CA TYR A 111 -0.70 11.54 19.45
C TYR A 111 0.23 10.37 19.75
N LEU A 112 -0.17 9.55 20.71
CA LEU A 112 0.46 8.26 20.99
C LEU A 112 -0.61 7.17 20.89
N GLY A 113 -0.35 6.17 20.06
CA GLY A 113 -1.14 4.94 20.02
C GLY A 113 -1.18 4.29 21.40
N TYR A 114 -2.24 3.52 21.68
CA TYR A 114 -2.47 3.02 23.04
C TYR A 114 -1.30 2.21 23.59
N HIS A 115 -0.71 1.32 22.79
CA HIS A 115 0.45 0.53 23.21
C HIS A 115 1.64 1.41 23.60
N ASP A 116 2.02 2.36 22.74
CA ASP A 116 3.13 3.29 23.00
C ASP A 116 2.86 4.18 24.21
N TRP A 117 1.65 4.70 24.32
CA TRP A 117 1.23 5.51 25.46
C TRP A 117 1.29 4.71 26.77
N PHE A 118 0.82 3.46 26.74
CA PHE A 118 0.81 2.61 27.93
C PHE A 118 2.25 2.25 28.35
N GLU A 119 3.12 1.89 27.40
CA GLU A 119 4.55 1.66 27.67
C GLU A 119 5.19 2.90 28.30
N LYS A 120 5.04 4.06 27.67
CA LYS A 120 5.67 5.31 28.15
C LYS A 120 5.12 5.85 29.46
N THR A 121 3.90 5.47 29.85
CA THR A 121 3.25 6.03 31.06
C THR A 121 3.12 5.05 32.21
N GLN A 122 3.06 3.74 31.94
CA GLN A 122 2.91 2.70 32.96
C GLN A 122 4.22 1.95 33.23
N PHE A 123 5.13 1.87 32.25
CA PHE A 123 6.40 1.17 32.38
C PHE A 123 7.59 2.15 32.53
N THR A 124 7.42 3.19 33.36
CA THR A 124 8.53 4.05 33.77
C THR A 124 9.37 3.37 34.84
N GLU A 125 10.68 3.66 34.92
CA GLU A 125 11.59 3.07 35.90
C GLU A 125 11.06 3.18 37.34
N GLU A 126 10.51 4.34 37.69
CA GLU A 126 9.84 4.59 38.98
C GLU A 126 8.68 3.61 39.25
N LYS A 127 7.84 3.33 38.26
CA LYS A 127 6.66 2.46 38.42
C LYS A 127 6.99 0.98 38.35
N THR A 128 8.01 0.61 37.57
CA THR A 128 8.37 -0.80 37.35
C THR A 128 9.35 -1.33 38.39
N SER A 129 10.13 -0.45 39.05
CA SER A 129 11.08 -0.87 40.09
C SER A 129 10.43 -1.58 41.27
N ALA A 130 9.14 -1.34 41.52
CA ALA A 130 8.36 -1.98 42.57
C ALA A 130 7.60 -3.24 42.11
N LEU A 131 7.68 -3.62 40.83
CA LEU A 131 6.93 -4.75 40.26
C LEU A 131 7.81 -5.95 39.99
N THR A 132 7.27 -7.14 40.26
CA THR A 132 7.88 -8.41 39.86
C THR A 132 7.74 -8.64 38.34
N PRO A 133 8.59 -9.49 37.73
CA PRO A 133 8.43 -9.88 36.33
C PRO A 133 7.05 -10.47 36.00
N GLN A 134 6.45 -11.19 36.94
CA GLN A 134 5.11 -11.77 36.76
C GLN A 134 4.03 -10.70 36.72
N GLU A 135 4.10 -9.68 37.58
CA GLU A 135 3.16 -8.56 37.57
C GLU A 135 3.29 -7.73 36.29
N ILE A 136 4.52 -7.54 35.81
CA ILE A 136 4.79 -6.89 34.51
C ILE A 136 4.11 -7.65 33.37
N GLU A 137 4.21 -8.98 33.34
CA GLU A 137 3.58 -9.81 32.30
C GLU A 137 2.05 -9.76 32.37
N VAL A 138 1.48 -9.81 33.58
CA VAL A 138 0.04 -9.64 33.80
C VAL A 138 -0.44 -8.28 33.26
N LEU A 139 0.30 -7.20 33.51
CA LEU A 139 -0.02 -5.87 32.98
C LEU A 139 0.07 -5.82 31.45
N ARG A 140 1.09 -6.44 30.83
CA ARG A 140 1.22 -6.49 29.37
C ARG A 140 0.08 -7.27 28.73
N LYS A 141 -0.33 -8.40 29.33
CA LYS A 141 -1.47 -9.19 28.88
C LYS A 141 -2.77 -8.39 29.00
N ALA A 142 -3.03 -7.76 30.14
CA ALA A 142 -4.20 -6.91 30.34
C ALA A 142 -4.25 -5.77 29.32
N LYS A 143 -3.12 -5.07 29.10
CA LYS A 143 -2.98 -4.04 28.04
C LYS A 143 -3.43 -4.56 26.67
N LYS A 144 -2.98 -5.75 26.28
CA LYS A 144 -3.33 -6.35 24.99
C LYS A 144 -4.83 -6.68 24.92
N THR A 145 -5.36 -7.34 25.95
CA THR A 145 -6.77 -7.73 26.02
C THR A 145 -7.71 -6.51 26.01
N ASP A 146 -7.43 -5.48 26.80
CA ASP A 146 -8.24 -4.26 26.85
C ASP A 146 -8.28 -3.57 25.47
N TYR A 147 -7.11 -3.49 24.80
CA TYR A 147 -7.00 -2.90 23.47
C TYR A 147 -7.84 -3.65 22.42
N GLU A 148 -7.73 -4.98 22.38
CA GLU A 148 -8.46 -5.83 21.43
C GLU A 148 -9.98 -5.68 21.63
N ILE A 149 -10.46 -5.76 22.89
CA ILE A 149 -11.88 -5.61 23.22
C ILE A 149 -12.40 -4.22 22.83
N CYS A 150 -11.68 -3.16 23.19
CA CYS A 150 -12.10 -1.78 22.92
C CYS A 150 -12.06 -1.44 21.42
N LEU A 151 -11.21 -2.12 20.63
CA LEU A 151 -11.15 -1.95 19.19
C LEU A 151 -12.34 -2.64 18.50
N GLU A 152 -12.76 -3.80 19.00
CA GLU A 152 -13.82 -4.61 18.39
C GLU A 152 -15.22 -4.08 18.68
N ARG A 153 -15.50 -3.60 19.90
CA ARG A 153 -16.85 -3.18 20.30
C ARG A 153 -16.91 -1.82 21.01
N PRO A 154 -18.12 -1.22 21.12
CA PRO A 154 -18.34 -0.06 21.98
C PRO A 154 -17.94 -0.31 23.43
N TRP A 155 -17.36 0.71 24.08
CA TRP A 155 -16.82 0.63 25.45
C TRP A 155 -16.98 1.95 26.23
N THR A 156 -17.16 1.88 27.54
CA THR A 156 -17.28 3.09 28.40
C THR A 156 -16.02 3.32 29.23
N SER A 157 -15.78 4.58 29.65
CA SER A 157 -14.63 4.92 30.50
C SER A 157 -14.65 4.25 31.88
N ALA A 158 -15.83 3.88 32.39
CA ALA A 158 -15.96 3.15 33.64
C ALA A 158 -15.51 1.69 33.49
N GLU A 159 -15.74 1.09 32.32
CA GLU A 159 -15.37 -0.29 32.02
C GLU A 159 -13.86 -0.45 31.84
N PHE A 160 -13.20 0.50 31.16
CA PHE A 160 -11.76 0.44 30.88
C PHE A 160 -11.02 1.70 31.33
N PRO A 161 -10.61 1.81 32.62
CA PRO A 161 -10.00 3.01 33.18
C PRO A 161 -8.67 3.42 32.53
N GLN A 162 -7.85 2.48 32.06
CA GLN A 162 -6.59 2.80 31.38
C GLN A 162 -6.84 3.37 29.98
N MET A 163 -7.86 2.85 29.27
CA MET A 163 -8.31 3.38 27.99
C MET A 163 -8.90 4.78 28.15
N ALA A 164 -9.64 5.03 29.23
CA ALA A 164 -10.14 6.36 29.55
C ALA A 164 -9.01 7.39 29.73
N LYS A 165 -7.91 7.01 30.41
CA LYS A 165 -6.73 7.86 30.57
C LYS A 165 -6.03 8.14 29.23
N TRP A 166 -5.86 7.11 28.40
CA TRP A 166 -5.32 7.25 27.04
C TRP A 166 -6.19 8.17 26.18
N LEU A 167 -7.51 7.97 26.22
CA LEU A 167 -8.45 8.79 25.47
C LEU A 167 -8.36 10.24 25.93
N LYS A 168 -8.38 10.51 27.24
CA LYS A 168 -8.21 11.87 27.77
C LYS A 168 -6.90 12.53 27.32
N PHE A 169 -5.81 11.76 27.22
CA PHE A 169 -4.53 12.24 26.72
C PHE A 169 -4.60 12.65 25.23
N ASN A 170 -5.29 11.85 24.40
CA ASN A 170 -5.32 12.04 22.94
C ASN A 170 -6.55 12.79 22.39
N GLN A 171 -7.60 13.01 23.21
CA GLN A 171 -8.93 13.42 22.74
C GLN A 171 -8.90 14.68 21.88
N ARG A 172 -8.19 15.72 22.31
CA ARG A 172 -8.07 16.98 21.57
C ARG A 172 -7.48 16.76 20.17
N LEU A 173 -6.47 15.89 20.06
CA LEU A 173 -5.80 15.59 18.80
C LEU A 173 -6.69 14.79 17.85
N LEU A 174 -7.43 13.81 18.38
CA LEU A 174 -8.37 13.00 17.61
C LEU A 174 -9.53 13.85 17.07
N VAL A 175 -10.12 14.71 17.90
CA VAL A 175 -11.18 15.66 17.48
C VAL A 175 -10.66 16.60 16.38
N ASN A 176 -9.46 17.18 16.57
CA ASN A 176 -8.85 18.04 15.56
C ASN A 176 -8.58 17.29 14.25
N PHE A 177 -8.13 16.03 14.34
CA PHE A 177 -7.90 15.20 13.17
C PHE A 177 -9.20 14.93 12.42
N VAL A 178 -10.28 14.54 13.11
CA VAL A 178 -11.61 14.32 12.50
C VAL A 178 -12.08 15.56 11.75
N SER A 179 -11.98 16.74 12.39
CA SER A 179 -12.36 18.01 11.78
C SER A 179 -11.52 18.33 10.53
N ALA A 180 -10.21 18.12 10.58
CA ALA A 180 -9.31 18.40 9.48
C ALA A 180 -9.50 17.40 8.32
N ALA A 181 -9.58 16.10 8.59
CA ALA A 181 -9.73 15.06 7.59
C ALA A 181 -10.95 15.29 6.69
N ASN A 182 -12.05 15.78 7.27
CA ASN A 182 -13.28 16.13 6.55
C ASN A 182 -13.15 17.31 5.58
N ARG A 183 -12.07 18.10 5.66
CA ARG A 183 -11.84 19.30 4.84
C ARG A 183 -10.70 19.14 3.83
N ARG A 184 -9.78 18.19 4.02
CA ARG A 184 -8.65 17.97 3.11
C ARG A 184 -9.10 17.25 1.85
N SER A 185 -8.69 17.72 0.68
CA SER A 185 -9.08 17.14 -0.61
C SER A 185 -7.97 16.32 -1.27
N HIS A 186 -6.72 16.47 -0.82
CA HIS A 186 -5.55 15.86 -1.44
C HIS A 186 -4.71 15.07 -0.43
N PHE A 187 -3.83 14.22 -0.95
CA PHE A 187 -2.81 13.55 -0.18
C PHE A 187 -1.50 13.48 -0.98
N TYR A 188 -0.43 13.99 -0.40
CA TYR A 188 0.92 13.83 -0.91
C TYR A 188 1.87 13.57 0.26
N SER A 189 2.47 12.39 0.24
CA SER A 189 3.58 12.02 1.11
C SER A 189 4.84 11.90 0.24
N PRO A 190 5.81 12.81 0.37
CA PRO A 190 7.01 12.82 -0.47
C PRO A 190 7.80 11.51 -0.43
N TYR A 191 8.27 11.10 -1.60
CA TYR A 191 9.26 10.02 -1.73
C TYR A 191 10.66 10.62 -1.60
N VAL A 192 11.36 10.21 -0.55
CA VAL A 192 12.70 10.73 -0.23
C VAL A 192 13.69 9.58 -0.25
N VAL A 193 14.75 9.72 -1.04
CA VAL A 193 15.86 8.77 -1.09
C VAL A 193 16.77 9.04 0.11
N GLY A 194 17.02 8.02 0.92
CA GLY A 194 17.94 8.12 2.05
C GLY A 194 19.38 8.28 1.59
N SER A 195 20.18 9.08 2.33
CA SER A 195 21.60 9.31 2.00
C SER A 195 22.46 8.04 1.96
N GLU A 196 22.04 6.97 2.66
CA GLU A 196 22.74 5.68 2.64
C GLU A 196 22.49 4.91 1.33
N HIS A 197 21.30 5.03 0.73
CA HIS A 197 21.00 4.37 -0.55
C HIS A 197 21.85 4.97 -1.69
N GLN A 198 22.08 6.28 -1.63
CA GLN A 198 22.96 6.98 -2.56
C GLN A 198 24.44 6.55 -2.42
N LYS A 199 24.88 6.18 -1.22
CA LYS A 199 26.25 5.71 -0.95
C LYS A 199 26.46 4.25 -1.29
N GLN A 200 25.43 3.42 -1.12
CA GLN A 200 25.48 1.98 -1.36
C GLN A 200 25.08 1.60 -2.79
N SER A 201 24.74 2.58 -3.63
CA SER A 201 24.33 2.39 -5.02
C SER A 201 23.14 1.42 -5.17
N LEU A 202 22.23 1.46 -4.20
CA LEU A 202 21.00 0.67 -4.18
C LEU A 202 19.94 1.29 -5.11
N PRO A 203 19.00 0.49 -5.65
CA PRO A 203 17.83 1.00 -6.33
C PRO A 203 17.06 1.94 -5.41
N GLU A 204 16.76 3.14 -5.90
CA GLU A 204 16.24 4.20 -5.07
C GLU A 204 14.76 4.01 -4.80
N LEU A 205 13.99 3.66 -5.83
CA LEU A 205 12.53 3.66 -5.74
C LEU A 205 11.97 2.55 -4.87
N ILE A 206 12.52 1.33 -4.98
CA ILE A 206 12.09 0.18 -4.17
C ILE A 206 12.50 0.32 -2.68
N GLY A 207 13.53 1.12 -2.39
CA GLY A 207 13.99 1.43 -1.04
C GLY A 207 13.33 2.65 -0.40
N VAL A 208 12.37 3.29 -1.07
CA VAL A 208 11.66 4.45 -0.52
C VAL A 208 10.87 4.04 0.73
N LEU A 209 11.14 4.72 1.84
CA LEU A 209 10.38 4.54 3.07
C LEU A 209 9.02 5.25 2.97
N LEU A 210 7.97 4.60 3.46
CA LEU A 210 6.58 5.06 3.39
C LEU A 210 5.99 5.37 4.78
N PRO A 211 6.57 6.31 5.55
CA PRO A 211 6.23 6.47 6.95
C PRO A 211 4.78 6.94 7.16
N ALA A 212 4.21 7.74 6.25
CA ALA A 212 2.82 8.17 6.33
C ALA A 212 1.82 7.00 6.21
N ALA A 213 2.17 5.92 5.50
CA ALA A 213 1.33 4.74 5.37
C ALA A 213 1.18 4.01 6.73
N GLN A 214 2.30 3.82 7.44
CA GLN A 214 2.28 3.25 8.79
C GLN A 214 1.49 4.15 9.75
N GLN A 215 1.74 5.46 9.73
CA GLN A 215 1.03 6.41 10.60
C GLN A 215 -0.48 6.48 10.31
N SER A 216 -0.90 6.28 9.06
CA SER A 216 -2.32 6.24 8.69
C SER A 216 -3.04 5.07 9.36
N ARG A 217 -2.43 3.88 9.43
CA ARG A 217 -3.00 2.72 10.13
C ARG A 217 -3.12 2.96 11.63
N GLU A 218 -2.10 3.54 12.25
CA GLU A 218 -2.09 3.83 13.68
C GLU A 218 -3.14 4.88 14.08
N LEU A 219 -3.32 5.92 13.26
CA LEU A 219 -4.41 6.89 13.47
C LEU A 219 -5.79 6.27 13.27
N ALA A 220 -5.98 5.44 12.24
CA ALA A 220 -7.26 4.79 12.00
C ALA A 220 -7.69 3.91 13.18
N ARG A 221 -6.76 3.15 13.77
CA ARG A 221 -6.99 2.36 15.00
C ARG A 221 -7.34 3.25 16.19
N GLY A 222 -6.63 4.36 16.39
CA GLY A 222 -6.95 5.34 17.44
C GLY A 222 -8.33 5.96 17.27
N LEU A 223 -8.69 6.35 16.05
CA LEU A 223 -10.01 6.89 15.71
C LEU A 223 -11.11 5.85 15.92
N ARG A 224 -10.86 4.58 15.60
CA ARG A 224 -11.78 3.47 15.88
C ARG A 224 -12.02 3.29 17.38
N LEU A 225 -10.97 3.25 18.19
CA LEU A 225 -11.09 3.20 19.66
C LEU A 225 -11.93 4.38 20.18
N PHE A 226 -11.65 5.58 19.68
CA PHE A 226 -12.38 6.77 20.05
C PHE A 226 -13.86 6.72 19.65
N ALA A 227 -14.17 6.27 18.44
CA ALA A 227 -15.54 6.16 17.96
C ALA A 227 -16.34 5.09 18.72
N ASN A 228 -15.72 3.96 19.09
CA ASN A 228 -16.37 2.96 19.93
C ASN A 228 -16.75 3.53 21.31
N ASN A 229 -15.96 4.45 21.87
CA ASN A 229 -16.37 5.17 23.07
C ASN A 229 -17.55 6.11 22.82
N GLN A 230 -17.54 6.85 21.70
CA GLN A 230 -18.65 7.72 21.30
C GLN A 230 -19.96 6.93 21.13
N ILE A 231 -19.91 5.75 20.51
CA ILE A 231 -21.08 4.87 20.37
C ILE A 231 -21.61 4.45 21.74
N ALA A 232 -20.73 4.02 22.65
CA ALA A 232 -21.13 3.55 23.97
C ALA A 232 -21.71 4.65 24.87
N THR A 233 -21.29 5.91 24.67
CA THR A 233 -21.83 7.07 25.40
C THR A 233 -23.04 7.71 24.71
N GLY A 234 -23.49 7.17 23.58
CA GLY A 234 -24.66 7.62 22.84
C GLY A 234 -24.42 8.76 21.85
N ASP A 235 -23.16 9.20 21.64
CA ASP A 235 -22.80 10.24 20.67
C ASP A 235 -22.59 9.66 19.27
N LEU A 236 -23.67 9.10 18.70
CA LEU A 236 -23.68 8.59 17.33
C LEU A 236 -23.33 9.64 16.26
N PRO A 237 -23.75 10.92 16.34
CA PRO A 237 -23.32 11.93 15.39
C PRO A 237 -21.80 12.09 15.34
N ALA A 238 -21.12 12.11 16.49
CA ALA A 238 -19.66 12.17 16.52
C ALA A 238 -19.01 10.88 16.00
N ALA A 239 -19.59 9.70 16.30
CA ALA A 239 -19.11 8.43 15.76
C ALA A 239 -19.18 8.39 14.21
N ILE A 240 -20.27 8.89 13.61
CA ILE A 240 -20.43 9.00 12.15
C ILE A 240 -19.40 9.96 11.55
N ALA A 241 -19.14 11.09 12.20
CA ALA A 241 -18.11 12.03 11.76
C ALA A 241 -16.70 11.41 11.83
N THR A 242 -16.42 10.62 12.88
CA THR A 242 -15.17 9.86 13.02
C THR A 242 -15.05 8.78 11.95
N SER A 243 -16.14 8.05 11.64
CA SER A 243 -16.14 7.06 10.55
C SER A 243 -15.78 7.69 9.21
N ASN A 244 -16.42 8.82 8.86
CA ASN A 244 -16.09 9.55 7.64
C ASN A 244 -14.60 9.98 7.61
N ALA A 245 -14.04 10.40 8.75
CA ALA A 245 -12.61 10.75 8.82
C ALA A 245 -11.69 9.55 8.57
N ILE A 246 -12.03 8.35 9.06
CA ILE A 246 -11.29 7.11 8.81
C ILE A 246 -11.36 6.75 7.32
N HIS A 247 -12.56 6.80 6.73
CA HIS A 247 -12.74 6.53 5.31
C HIS A 247 -11.95 7.50 4.43
N ARG A 248 -12.04 8.81 4.72
CA ARG A 248 -11.28 9.83 4.00
C ARG A 248 -9.78 9.63 4.14
N LEU A 249 -9.30 9.21 5.32
CA LEU A 249 -7.90 8.85 5.52
C LEU A 249 -7.49 7.70 4.59
N GLY A 250 -8.25 6.60 4.58
CA GLY A 250 -7.97 5.45 3.72
C GLY A 250 -8.01 5.79 2.23
N ARG A 251 -9.07 6.47 1.78
CA ARG A 251 -9.28 6.86 0.38
C ARG A 251 -8.23 7.85 -0.10
N LEU A 252 -7.93 8.90 0.66
CA LEU A 252 -6.93 9.89 0.26
C LEU A 252 -5.51 9.31 0.33
N SER A 253 -5.14 8.59 1.40
CA SER A 253 -3.80 8.00 1.48
C SER A 253 -3.55 6.95 0.40
N SER A 254 -4.59 6.23 -0.03
CA SER A 254 -4.50 5.26 -1.12
C SER A 254 -4.14 5.89 -2.48
N GLN A 255 -4.24 7.22 -2.63
CA GLN A 255 -3.85 7.92 -3.85
C GLN A 255 -2.32 7.98 -4.04
N GLY A 256 -1.52 7.62 -3.03
CA GLY A 256 -0.07 7.40 -3.16
C GLY A 256 0.26 6.45 -4.32
N SER A 257 1.40 6.61 -4.97
CA SER A 257 1.75 5.92 -6.21
C SER A 257 2.08 4.44 -6.02
N THR A 258 2.52 3.99 -4.84
CA THR A 258 2.98 2.61 -4.62
C THR A 258 1.83 1.63 -4.37
N LEU A 259 1.98 0.35 -4.76
CA LEU A 259 0.98 -0.69 -4.46
C LEU A 259 0.75 -0.82 -2.94
N ILE A 260 1.82 -0.68 -2.15
CA ILE A 260 1.79 -0.70 -0.68
C ILE A 260 0.86 0.38 -0.13
N GLU A 261 0.97 1.64 -0.60
CA GLU A 261 0.08 2.73 -0.15
C GLU A 261 -1.38 2.46 -0.50
N GLY A 262 -1.64 1.89 -1.68
CA GLY A 262 -2.98 1.45 -2.09
C GLY A 262 -3.57 0.40 -1.13
N LEU A 263 -2.82 -0.67 -0.84
CA LEU A 263 -3.22 -1.73 0.08
C LEU A 263 -3.38 -1.24 1.52
N VAL A 264 -2.51 -0.34 1.97
CA VAL A 264 -2.63 0.33 3.26
C VAL A 264 -3.92 1.13 3.35
N GLY A 265 -4.24 1.89 2.30
CA GLY A 265 -5.48 2.67 2.23
C GLY A 265 -6.74 1.79 2.31
N ILE A 266 -6.77 0.66 1.59
CA ILE A 266 -7.85 -0.33 1.69
C ILE A 266 -7.97 -0.87 3.12
N ALA A 267 -6.84 -1.21 3.76
CA ALA A 267 -6.86 -1.69 5.14
C ALA A 267 -7.38 -0.63 6.13
N VAL A 268 -7.09 0.65 5.90
CA VAL A 268 -7.64 1.76 6.69
C VAL A 268 -9.14 1.91 6.44
N ASP A 269 -9.58 1.84 5.18
CA ASP A 269 -11.01 1.96 4.83
C ASP A 269 -11.84 0.82 5.43
N ARG A 270 -11.26 -0.39 5.51
CA ARG A 270 -11.85 -1.53 6.22
C ARG A 270 -12.12 -1.25 7.70
N ILE A 271 -11.26 -0.48 8.38
CA ILE A 271 -11.50 -0.07 9.77
C ILE A 271 -12.73 0.84 9.85
N GLY A 272 -12.94 1.71 8.85
CA GLY A 272 -14.13 2.54 8.71
C GLY A 272 -15.40 1.70 8.52
N PHE A 273 -15.38 0.73 7.60
CA PHE A 273 -16.54 -0.13 7.38
C PHE A 273 -16.94 -0.98 8.59
N ASN A 274 -15.96 -1.46 9.37
CA ASN A 274 -16.26 -2.13 10.64
C ASN A 274 -16.95 -1.16 11.63
N LEU A 275 -16.71 0.15 11.52
CA LEU A 275 -17.33 1.19 12.36
C LEU A 275 -18.73 1.52 11.89
N ASP A 276 -18.93 1.63 10.59
CA ASP A 276 -20.26 1.72 10.01
C ASP A 276 -21.13 0.55 10.46
N GLU A 277 -20.58 -0.67 10.47
CA GLU A 277 -21.31 -1.84 10.95
C GLU A 277 -21.77 -1.68 12.41
N SER A 278 -20.91 -1.16 13.28
CA SER A 278 -21.25 -0.90 14.68
C SER A 278 -22.30 0.21 14.84
N ILE A 279 -22.28 1.21 13.95
CA ILE A 279 -23.26 2.31 13.91
C ILE A 279 -24.63 1.81 13.40
N ILE A 280 -24.64 1.07 12.28
CA ILE A 280 -25.87 0.56 11.65
C ILE A 280 -26.59 -0.44 12.56
N LYS A 281 -25.85 -1.27 13.31
CA LYS A 281 -26.40 -2.23 14.26
C LYS A 281 -26.86 -1.62 15.59
N ASN A 282 -26.62 -0.34 15.83
CA ASN A 282 -27.02 0.29 17.08
C ASN A 282 -28.55 0.47 17.13
N ASP A 283 -29.20 -0.05 18.17
CA ASP A 283 -30.66 0.00 18.32
C ASP A 283 -31.24 1.43 18.32
N ASN A 284 -30.43 2.42 18.71
CA ASN A 284 -30.83 3.83 18.80
C ASN A 284 -30.47 4.64 17.53
N VAL A 285 -29.94 4.02 16.48
CA VAL A 285 -29.60 4.74 15.25
C VAL A 285 -30.86 5.24 14.55
N THR A 286 -30.91 6.54 14.27
CA THR A 286 -32.06 7.19 13.64
C THR A 286 -31.96 7.18 12.10
N ASP A 287 -33.08 7.34 11.40
CA ASP A 287 -33.06 7.45 9.92
C ASP A 287 -32.20 8.63 9.44
N ALA A 288 -32.22 9.77 10.15
CA ALA A 288 -31.40 10.93 9.81
C ALA A 288 -29.89 10.65 9.94
N GLN A 289 -29.49 9.86 10.95
CA GLN A 289 -28.11 9.44 11.14
C GLN A 289 -27.66 8.45 10.05
N LEU A 290 -28.52 7.49 9.69
CA LEU A 290 -28.28 6.57 8.58
C LEU A 290 -28.18 7.30 7.24
N GLN A 291 -29.03 8.30 7.00
CA GLN A 291 -28.96 9.15 5.81
C GLN A 291 -27.65 9.96 5.77
N LEU A 292 -27.19 10.48 6.91
CA LEU A 292 -25.91 11.17 7.00
C LEU A 292 -24.74 10.24 6.67
N LEU A 293 -24.75 9.02 7.21
CA LEU A 293 -23.74 8.01 6.93
C LEU A 293 -23.71 7.62 5.44
N ASP A 294 -24.87 7.32 4.84
CA ASP A 294 -24.98 7.02 3.41
C ASP A 294 -24.44 8.17 2.54
N LYS A 295 -24.81 9.42 2.87
CA LYS A 295 -24.31 10.61 2.18
C LYS A 295 -22.78 10.71 2.25
N HIS A 296 -22.19 10.44 3.41
CA HIS A 296 -20.73 10.45 3.57
C HIS A 296 -20.06 9.38 2.71
N LEU A 297 -20.54 8.13 2.77
CA LEU A 297 -19.98 7.02 2.01
C LEU A 297 -20.04 7.25 0.49
N ARG A 298 -21.13 7.83 -0.01
CA ARG A 298 -21.28 8.19 -1.43
C ARG A 298 -20.43 9.38 -1.87
N ALA A 299 -20.04 10.25 -0.94
CA ALA A 299 -19.22 11.42 -1.21
C ALA A 299 -17.70 11.16 -1.06
N LEU A 300 -17.31 9.92 -0.74
CA LEU A 300 -15.91 9.55 -0.62
C LEU A 300 -15.17 9.67 -1.98
N PRO A 301 -13.87 9.99 -1.97
CA PRO A 301 -13.05 9.81 -3.16
C PRO A 301 -13.15 8.36 -3.66
N PRO A 302 -13.02 8.13 -4.98
CA PRO A 302 -13.13 6.79 -5.53
C PRO A 302 -12.06 5.86 -4.97
N ILE A 303 -12.38 4.57 -4.93
CA ILE A 303 -11.42 3.50 -4.61
C ILE A 303 -10.23 3.62 -5.56
N SER A 304 -9.02 3.71 -5.01
CA SER A 304 -7.83 3.83 -5.84
C SER A 304 -7.58 2.55 -6.62
N SER A 305 -7.35 2.68 -7.94
CA SER A 305 -6.97 1.55 -8.78
C SER A 305 -5.59 1.03 -8.39
N LEU A 306 -5.50 -0.24 -7.98
CA LEU A 306 -4.22 -0.91 -7.73
C LEU A 306 -3.53 -1.28 -9.03
N ALA A 307 -4.32 -1.62 -10.06
CA ALA A 307 -3.82 -1.85 -11.42
C ALA A 307 -3.04 -0.65 -11.99
N GLY A 308 -3.54 0.57 -11.77
CA GLY A 308 -2.85 1.80 -12.19
C GLY A 308 -1.50 1.99 -11.50
N LYS A 309 -1.38 1.57 -10.23
CA LYS A 309 -0.12 1.63 -9.48
C LYS A 309 0.90 0.62 -9.98
N ILE A 310 0.44 -0.57 -10.38
CA ILE A 310 1.28 -1.58 -11.00
C ILE A 310 1.79 -1.11 -12.37
N ASP A 311 0.92 -0.51 -13.19
CA ASP A 311 1.30 0.00 -14.53
C ASP A 311 2.37 1.10 -14.45
N VAL A 312 2.36 1.95 -13.42
CA VAL A 312 3.29 3.08 -13.31
C VAL A 312 4.43 2.78 -12.36
N THR A 313 4.16 2.62 -11.07
CA THR A 313 5.18 2.65 -10.03
C THR A 313 5.94 1.35 -9.90
N GLU A 314 5.25 0.21 -9.90
CA GLU A 314 5.91 -1.11 -9.87
C GLU A 314 6.75 -1.30 -11.15
N ARG A 315 6.24 -0.83 -12.30
CA ARG A 315 7.02 -0.76 -13.54
C ARG A 315 8.29 0.09 -13.35
N TYR A 316 8.18 1.29 -12.78
CA TYR A 316 9.35 2.12 -12.50
C TYR A 316 10.31 1.45 -11.52
N MET A 317 9.84 0.70 -10.52
CA MET A 317 10.70 -0.06 -9.61
C MET A 317 11.48 -1.13 -10.35
N PHE A 318 10.84 -1.85 -11.29
CA PHE A 318 11.54 -2.81 -12.16
C PHE A 318 12.65 -2.14 -12.97
N LEU A 319 12.34 -1.01 -13.60
CA LEU A 319 13.29 -0.30 -14.48
C LEU A 319 14.44 0.33 -13.68
N ASP A 320 14.14 0.97 -12.55
CA ASP A 320 15.13 1.56 -11.64
C ASP A 320 16.07 0.48 -11.07
N THR A 321 15.52 -0.66 -10.68
CA THR A 321 16.31 -1.80 -10.18
C THR A 321 17.20 -2.39 -11.28
N THR A 322 16.68 -2.53 -12.50
CA THR A 322 17.47 -3.01 -13.64
C THR A 322 18.62 -2.06 -13.99
N ILE A 323 18.37 -0.75 -13.99
CA ILE A 323 19.40 0.27 -14.23
C ILE A 323 20.45 0.26 -13.12
N SER A 324 20.02 0.10 -11.87
CA SER A 324 20.93 0.03 -10.71
C SER A 324 21.81 -1.22 -10.79
N LEU A 325 21.24 -2.36 -11.21
CA LEU A 325 21.98 -3.58 -11.49
C LEU A 325 22.97 -3.42 -12.65
N ALA A 326 22.59 -2.71 -13.70
CA ALA A 326 23.46 -2.44 -14.85
C ALA A 326 24.70 -1.63 -14.45
N ARG A 327 24.49 -0.57 -13.67
CA ARG A 327 25.54 0.37 -13.26
C ARG A 327 26.43 -0.20 -12.16
N ASN A 328 25.83 -0.90 -11.22
CA ASN A 328 26.49 -1.25 -9.98
C ASN A 328 26.71 -2.75 -9.83
N GLY A 329 26.21 -3.61 -10.71
CA GLY A 329 26.36 -5.06 -10.55
C GLY A 329 25.57 -5.63 -9.36
N PRO A 330 25.87 -6.88 -8.94
CA PRO A 330 25.04 -7.64 -7.99
C PRO A 330 24.76 -6.97 -6.65
N GLN A 331 25.68 -6.13 -6.17
CA GLN A 331 25.51 -5.42 -4.89
C GLN A 331 24.30 -4.47 -4.88
N ALA A 332 23.81 -4.03 -6.04
CA ALA A 332 22.58 -3.27 -6.14
C ALA A 332 21.39 -4.05 -5.54
N LEU A 333 21.43 -5.38 -5.53
CA LEU A 333 20.34 -6.22 -5.01
C LEU A 333 20.56 -6.62 -3.55
N ALA A 334 21.66 -6.20 -2.92
CA ALA A 334 21.97 -6.58 -1.54
C ALA A 334 20.91 -6.03 -0.54
N GLY A 335 20.34 -4.85 -0.82
CA GLY A 335 19.31 -4.21 0.00
C GLY A 335 17.89 -4.72 -0.18
N LEU A 336 17.61 -5.56 -1.19
CA LEU A 336 16.27 -6.16 -1.39
C LEU A 336 15.95 -7.30 -0.39
N ASN A 337 16.87 -7.56 0.55
CA ASN A 337 16.88 -8.75 1.41
C ASN A 337 16.57 -8.46 2.89
N GLU A 338 16.22 -7.23 3.27
CA GLU A 338 16.01 -6.89 4.69
C GLU A 338 14.72 -7.49 5.28
N ASP A 339 13.75 -7.89 4.44
CA ASP A 339 12.60 -8.70 4.82
C ASP A 339 12.79 -10.14 4.29
N ASN A 340 12.88 -11.12 5.20
CA ASN A 340 13.19 -12.56 5.02
C ASN A 340 12.33 -13.38 4.02
N SER A 341 12.00 -12.90 2.81
CA SER A 341 11.18 -13.66 1.84
C SER A 341 11.86 -14.00 0.51
N SER A 342 13.02 -13.42 0.18
CA SER A 342 13.77 -13.86 -1.00
C SER A 342 15.18 -13.29 -1.03
N SER A 343 16.20 -14.11 -0.72
CA SER A 343 17.58 -13.82 -1.12
C SER A 343 17.65 -13.43 -2.61
N PRO A 344 18.66 -12.66 -3.07
CA PRO A 344 18.88 -12.54 -4.50
C PRO A 344 19.06 -13.96 -4.99
N SER A 345 18.29 -14.38 -6.00
CA SER A 345 18.30 -15.79 -6.39
C SER A 345 19.76 -16.22 -6.55
N PRO A 346 20.23 -17.29 -5.88
CA PRO A 346 21.62 -17.73 -6.00
C PRO A 346 22.04 -17.88 -7.47
N ALA A 347 21.08 -18.19 -8.34
CA ALA A 347 21.19 -18.17 -9.80
C ALA A 347 21.66 -16.81 -10.38
N LEU A 348 21.05 -15.68 -10.02
CA LEU A 348 21.43 -14.36 -10.52
C LEU A 348 22.85 -13.99 -10.13
N ASN A 349 23.20 -14.19 -8.86
CA ASN A 349 24.54 -13.92 -8.35
C ASN A 349 25.60 -14.78 -9.05
N ASN A 350 25.29 -16.05 -9.32
CA ASN A 350 26.19 -16.94 -10.03
C ASN A 350 26.42 -16.52 -11.49
N ILE A 351 25.37 -16.04 -12.19
CA ILE A 351 25.50 -15.53 -13.56
C ILE A 351 26.37 -14.27 -13.60
N LEU A 352 26.08 -13.31 -12.73
CA LEU A 352 26.78 -12.01 -12.73
C LEU A 352 28.23 -12.11 -12.23
N LYS A 353 28.58 -13.14 -11.44
CA LYS A 353 29.98 -13.46 -11.12
C LYS A 353 30.72 -14.11 -12.29
N GLY A 354 30.00 -14.86 -13.14
CA GLY A 354 30.56 -15.61 -14.26
C GLY A 354 30.64 -14.84 -15.58
N VAL A 355 29.99 -13.68 -15.71
CA VAL A 355 29.90 -12.91 -16.95
C VAL A 355 30.06 -11.41 -16.66
N THR A 356 30.85 -10.71 -17.46
CA THR A 356 31.02 -9.25 -17.31
C THR A 356 29.74 -8.51 -17.73
N THR A 357 29.44 -7.40 -17.06
CA THR A 357 28.26 -6.57 -17.37
C THR A 357 28.29 -5.99 -18.80
N ALA A 358 29.47 -5.88 -19.41
CA ALA A 358 29.67 -5.46 -20.79
C ALA A 358 29.13 -6.44 -21.85
N VAL A 359 28.87 -7.70 -21.47
CA VAL A 359 28.31 -8.74 -22.37
C VAL A 359 26.79 -8.85 -22.22
N ILE A 360 26.15 -7.95 -21.45
CA ILE A 360 24.71 -7.93 -21.22
C ILE A 360 24.07 -6.83 -22.08
N ASP A 361 22.98 -7.17 -22.77
CA ASP A 361 22.09 -6.20 -23.41
C ASP A 361 21.04 -5.73 -22.39
N TRP A 362 21.33 -4.63 -21.71
CA TRP A 362 20.43 -4.06 -20.70
C TRP A 362 19.15 -3.49 -21.31
N ASP A 363 19.21 -2.97 -22.54
CA ASP A 363 18.01 -2.51 -23.24
C ASP A 363 17.04 -3.66 -23.51
N HIS A 364 17.56 -4.85 -23.84
CA HIS A 364 16.73 -6.05 -23.97
C HIS A 364 16.03 -6.40 -22.64
N ILE A 365 16.72 -6.31 -21.50
CA ILE A 365 16.12 -6.58 -20.19
C ILE A 365 15.01 -5.58 -19.88
N LEU A 366 15.27 -4.28 -20.11
CA LEU A 366 14.27 -3.21 -19.91
C LEU A 366 13.04 -3.40 -20.81
N ARG A 367 13.25 -3.71 -22.10
CA ARG A 367 12.16 -4.00 -23.05
C ARG A 367 11.33 -5.22 -22.63
N THR A 368 11.98 -6.28 -22.16
CA THR A 368 11.29 -7.47 -21.65
C THR A 368 10.46 -7.16 -20.40
N GLY A 369 10.98 -6.36 -19.47
CA GLY A 369 10.21 -5.86 -18.33
C GLY A 369 8.97 -5.08 -18.77
N ASN A 370 9.15 -4.09 -19.66
CA ASN A 370 8.04 -3.29 -20.20
C ASN A 370 6.98 -4.17 -20.88
N TYR A 371 7.39 -5.18 -21.64
CA TYR A 371 6.47 -6.15 -22.24
C TYR A 371 5.58 -6.82 -21.18
N TRP A 372 6.15 -7.33 -20.09
CA TRP A 372 5.35 -7.97 -19.03
C TRP A 372 4.40 -7.00 -18.34
N TYR A 373 4.83 -5.77 -18.06
CA TYR A 373 3.92 -4.75 -17.51
C TYR A 373 2.82 -4.33 -18.49
N ASP A 374 3.09 -4.34 -19.80
CA ASP A 374 2.06 -4.10 -20.82
C ASP A 374 1.06 -5.28 -20.88
N GLU A 375 1.50 -6.52 -20.70
CA GLU A 375 0.61 -7.69 -20.55
C GLU A 375 -0.25 -7.59 -19.29
N ILE A 376 0.34 -7.19 -18.15
CA ILE A 376 -0.39 -6.93 -16.90
C ILE A 376 -1.47 -5.88 -17.12
N LYS A 377 -1.13 -4.77 -17.79
CA LYS A 377 -2.08 -3.70 -18.12
C LYS A 377 -3.25 -4.22 -18.96
N LYS A 378 -2.98 -5.07 -19.97
CA LYS A 378 -4.03 -5.67 -20.81
C LYS A 378 -4.98 -6.52 -19.97
N VAL A 379 -4.44 -7.40 -19.13
CA VAL A 379 -5.25 -8.25 -18.24
C VAL A 379 -6.09 -7.41 -17.28
N ASN A 380 -5.50 -6.40 -16.65
CA ASN A 380 -6.22 -5.51 -15.74
C ASN A 380 -7.34 -4.69 -16.43
N SER A 381 -7.26 -4.50 -17.75
CA SER A 381 -8.27 -3.78 -18.54
C SER A 381 -9.49 -4.64 -18.89
N ILE A 382 -9.49 -5.94 -18.58
CA ILE A 382 -10.63 -6.82 -18.80
C ILE A 382 -11.80 -6.39 -17.89
N LYS A 383 -12.98 -6.16 -18.50
CA LYS A 383 -14.18 -5.67 -17.81
C LYS A 383 -14.87 -6.74 -16.96
N SER A 384 -14.97 -7.98 -17.46
CA SER A 384 -15.58 -9.08 -16.70
C SER A 384 -14.66 -9.48 -15.54
N PRO A 385 -15.14 -9.43 -14.29
CA PRO A 385 -14.33 -9.82 -13.13
C PRO A 385 -13.84 -11.27 -13.22
N GLN A 386 -14.69 -12.18 -13.71
CA GLN A 386 -14.37 -13.60 -13.83
C GLN A 386 -13.29 -13.84 -14.89
N GLN A 387 -13.44 -13.22 -16.07
CA GLN A 387 -12.44 -13.31 -17.13
C GLN A 387 -11.12 -12.67 -16.69
N ARG A 388 -11.17 -11.54 -15.97
CA ARG A 388 -9.98 -10.86 -15.46
C ARG A 388 -9.25 -11.71 -14.43
N LYS A 389 -9.95 -12.37 -13.50
CA LYS A 389 -9.35 -13.27 -12.51
C LYS A 389 -8.61 -14.42 -13.21
N LEU A 390 -9.30 -15.15 -14.09
CA LEU A 390 -8.70 -16.26 -14.84
C LEU A 390 -7.48 -15.80 -15.67
N ALA A 391 -7.59 -14.66 -16.36
CA ALA A 391 -6.48 -14.11 -17.13
C ALA A 391 -5.30 -13.67 -16.23
N SER A 392 -5.57 -13.18 -15.02
CA SER A 392 -4.54 -12.81 -14.04
C SER A 392 -3.80 -14.05 -13.52
N GLU A 393 -4.54 -15.09 -13.15
CA GLU A 393 -3.98 -16.38 -12.72
C GLU A 393 -3.11 -17.01 -13.81
N MET A 394 -3.62 -17.05 -15.05
CA MET A 394 -2.85 -17.56 -16.19
C MET A 394 -1.61 -16.72 -16.47
N LEU A 395 -1.68 -15.40 -16.37
CA LEU A 395 -0.52 -14.52 -16.55
C LEU A 395 0.53 -14.76 -15.47
N GLU A 396 0.12 -14.84 -14.21
CA GLU A 396 0.99 -15.08 -13.06
C GLU A 396 1.68 -16.45 -13.14
N ILE A 397 0.97 -17.49 -13.59
CA ILE A 397 1.54 -18.80 -13.91
C ILE A 397 2.62 -18.68 -14.98
N ARG A 398 2.33 -18.04 -16.14
CA ARG A 398 3.31 -17.86 -17.23
C ARG A 398 4.57 -17.13 -16.75
N MET A 399 4.41 -16.07 -15.97
CA MET A 399 5.53 -15.30 -15.45
C MET A 399 6.36 -16.13 -14.47
N THR A 400 5.70 -16.88 -13.58
CA THR A 400 6.35 -17.75 -12.60
C THR A 400 7.13 -18.89 -13.26
N GLU A 401 6.54 -19.54 -14.27
CA GLU A 401 7.21 -20.59 -15.04
C GLU A 401 8.42 -20.05 -15.80
N THR A 402 8.29 -18.86 -16.40
CA THR A 402 9.39 -18.16 -17.07
C THR A 402 10.55 -17.89 -16.11
N ALA A 403 10.26 -17.37 -14.93
CA ALA A 403 11.25 -17.10 -13.89
C ALA A 403 11.91 -18.38 -13.34
N ARG A 404 11.11 -19.43 -13.09
CA ARG A 404 11.60 -20.72 -12.59
C ARG A 404 12.51 -21.40 -13.60
N ALA A 405 12.10 -21.48 -14.87
CA ALA A 405 12.90 -22.05 -15.95
C ALA A 405 14.25 -21.34 -16.07
N ALA A 406 14.25 -20.02 -15.86
CA ALA A 406 15.47 -19.23 -15.83
C ALA A 406 16.33 -19.57 -14.60
N ALA A 407 15.79 -19.67 -13.39
CA ALA A 407 16.60 -19.92 -12.19
C ALA A 407 17.42 -21.24 -12.20
N HIS A 408 17.17 -22.19 -13.11
CA HIS A 408 17.89 -23.47 -13.18
C HIS A 408 19.26 -23.38 -13.89
N PRO A 409 20.38 -23.80 -13.25
CA PRO A 409 21.73 -23.73 -13.85
C PRO A 409 21.89 -24.50 -15.18
N ALA A 410 21.20 -25.63 -15.33
CA ALA A 410 21.23 -26.44 -16.54
C ALA A 410 20.62 -25.73 -17.77
N SER A 411 19.80 -24.68 -17.56
CA SER A 411 19.17 -23.91 -18.64
C SER A 411 20.20 -23.18 -19.51
N ILE A 412 21.22 -22.58 -18.89
CA ILE A 412 22.26 -21.81 -19.58
C ILE A 412 23.18 -22.73 -20.37
N ALA A 413 23.69 -23.79 -19.73
CA ALA A 413 24.59 -24.74 -20.40
C ALA A 413 23.92 -25.39 -21.62
N LYS A 414 22.64 -25.79 -21.49
CA LYS A 414 21.84 -26.32 -22.60
C LYS A 414 21.66 -25.29 -23.71
N GLN A 415 21.35 -24.04 -23.39
CA GLN A 415 21.17 -22.99 -24.40
C GLN A 415 22.48 -22.65 -25.11
N VAL A 416 23.61 -22.56 -24.41
CA VAL A 416 24.92 -22.30 -25.01
C VAL A 416 25.31 -23.41 -25.98
N LEU A 417 25.05 -24.68 -25.62
CA LEU A 417 25.43 -25.83 -26.45
C LEU A 417 24.49 -26.08 -27.63
N PHE A 418 23.19 -25.77 -27.50
CA PHE A 418 22.18 -26.28 -28.45
C PHE A 418 21.26 -25.21 -29.07
N SER A 419 21.30 -23.93 -28.66
CA SER A 419 20.34 -22.93 -29.17
C SER A 419 20.80 -22.18 -30.42
N GLY A 420 22.09 -22.22 -30.77
CA GLY A 420 22.68 -21.41 -31.83
C GLY A 420 22.71 -19.89 -31.55
N LYS A 421 22.31 -19.45 -30.35
CA LYS A 421 22.30 -18.04 -29.94
C LYS A 421 23.65 -17.63 -29.35
N SER A 422 23.98 -16.34 -29.49
CA SER A 422 25.18 -15.77 -28.85
C SER A 422 25.09 -15.81 -27.32
N LEU A 423 26.25 -15.84 -26.65
CA LEU A 423 26.31 -15.79 -25.18
C LEU A 423 25.60 -14.53 -24.64
N ARG A 424 25.80 -13.37 -25.28
CA ARG A 424 25.10 -12.11 -24.95
C ARG A 424 23.58 -12.26 -25.00
N THR A 425 23.05 -12.89 -26.04
CA THR A 425 21.61 -13.11 -26.17
C THR A 425 21.10 -14.07 -25.08
N ILE A 426 21.82 -15.14 -24.81
CA ILE A 426 21.44 -16.13 -23.78
C ILE A 426 21.43 -15.47 -22.40
N THR A 427 22.53 -14.82 -22.00
CA THR A 427 22.66 -14.19 -20.68
C THR A 427 21.68 -13.05 -20.48
N SER A 428 21.39 -12.25 -21.51
CA SER A 428 20.42 -11.14 -21.41
C SER A 428 18.99 -11.65 -21.22
N ASN A 429 18.56 -12.66 -21.99
CA ASN A 429 17.24 -13.30 -21.79
C ASN A 429 17.12 -13.92 -20.40
N GLN A 430 18.21 -14.57 -19.96
CA GLN A 430 18.31 -15.26 -18.69
C GLN A 430 18.14 -14.29 -17.51
N ILE A 431 18.88 -13.17 -17.51
CA ILE A 431 18.76 -12.14 -16.49
C ILE A 431 17.38 -11.48 -16.55
N ALA A 432 16.85 -11.19 -17.74
CA ALA A 432 15.51 -10.62 -17.88
C ALA A 432 14.45 -11.48 -17.19
N ASN A 433 14.47 -12.79 -17.42
CA ASN A 433 13.49 -13.71 -16.83
C ASN A 433 13.66 -13.86 -15.30
N ILE A 434 14.90 -13.82 -14.80
CA ILE A 434 15.12 -13.82 -13.34
C ILE A 434 14.62 -12.53 -12.71
N MET A 435 14.89 -11.37 -13.33
CA MET A 435 14.41 -10.07 -12.86
C MET A 435 12.88 -9.99 -12.84
N VAL A 436 12.22 -10.57 -13.85
CA VAL A 436 10.75 -10.69 -13.89
C VAL A 436 10.23 -11.47 -12.69
N GLY A 437 10.89 -12.56 -12.30
CA GLY A 437 10.51 -13.33 -11.11
C GLY A 437 10.76 -12.58 -9.79
N LEU A 438 11.87 -11.84 -9.71
CA LEU A 438 12.27 -11.12 -8.50
C LEU A 438 11.35 -9.92 -8.21
N LEU A 439 10.88 -9.25 -9.25
CA LEU A 439 10.12 -7.99 -9.16
C LEU A 439 8.70 -8.15 -9.71
N MET A 440 8.16 -9.37 -9.63
CA MET A 440 6.78 -9.64 -10.03
C MET A 440 5.83 -9.09 -8.96
N PRO A 441 4.85 -8.25 -9.33
CA PRO A 441 3.81 -7.83 -8.41
C PRO A 441 2.84 -8.99 -8.11
N ALA A 442 2.26 -9.01 -6.92
CA ALA A 442 1.19 -9.94 -6.55
C ALA A 442 -0.15 -9.56 -7.22
N LEU A 443 -0.25 -9.82 -8.53
CA LEU A 443 -1.36 -9.37 -9.40
C LEU A 443 -2.72 -9.78 -8.88
N THR A 444 -2.89 -11.08 -8.66
CA THR A 444 -4.17 -11.67 -8.25
C THR A 444 -4.61 -11.12 -6.90
N ALA A 445 -3.70 -11.08 -5.93
CA ALA A 445 -3.97 -10.56 -4.59
C ALA A 445 -4.36 -9.06 -4.60
N ALA A 446 -3.71 -8.25 -5.43
CA ALA A 446 -4.05 -6.83 -5.58
C ALA A 446 -5.47 -6.66 -6.14
N VAL A 447 -5.79 -7.30 -7.27
CA VAL A 447 -7.13 -7.20 -7.88
C VAL A 447 -8.23 -7.70 -6.94
N GLN A 448 -7.97 -8.77 -6.20
CA GLN A 448 -8.89 -9.29 -5.17
C GLN A 448 -9.09 -8.29 -4.03
N ALA A 449 -8.03 -7.67 -3.52
CA ALA A 449 -8.14 -6.66 -2.47
C ALA A 449 -8.99 -5.46 -2.90
N GLU A 450 -8.79 -4.94 -4.11
CA GLU A 450 -9.60 -3.85 -4.68
C GLU A 450 -11.08 -4.26 -4.83
N THR A 451 -11.32 -5.45 -5.38
CA THR A 451 -12.70 -5.97 -5.60
C THR A 451 -13.43 -6.21 -4.28
N ARG A 452 -12.73 -6.72 -3.27
CA ARG A 452 -13.27 -6.92 -1.91
C ARG A 452 -13.70 -5.60 -1.29
N ASP A 453 -12.92 -4.54 -1.46
CA ASP A 453 -13.26 -3.22 -0.93
C ASP A 453 -14.52 -2.63 -1.58
N ILE A 454 -14.69 -2.83 -2.90
CA ILE A 454 -15.94 -2.49 -3.62
C ILE A 454 -17.13 -3.27 -3.05
N ALA A 455 -16.98 -4.58 -2.87
CA ALA A 455 -18.06 -5.44 -2.35
C ALA A 455 -18.48 -5.03 -0.94
N ILE A 456 -17.52 -4.73 -0.06
CA ILE A 456 -17.79 -4.25 1.29
C ILE A 456 -18.58 -2.94 1.23
N GLN A 457 -18.17 -1.97 0.41
CA GLN A 457 -18.89 -0.70 0.28
C GLN A 457 -20.34 -0.92 -0.17
N GLN A 458 -20.56 -1.76 -1.19
CA GLN A 458 -21.90 -2.05 -1.71
C GLN A 458 -22.78 -2.75 -0.67
N VAL A 459 -22.23 -3.72 0.05
CA VAL A 459 -22.93 -4.41 1.16
C VAL A 459 -23.28 -3.41 2.26
N THR A 460 -22.35 -2.54 2.66
CA THR A 460 -22.60 -1.51 3.69
C THR A 460 -23.70 -0.53 3.28
N ILE A 461 -23.62 0.05 2.07
CA ILE A 461 -24.63 1.00 1.56
C ILE A 461 -26.01 0.35 1.47
N THR A 462 -26.07 -0.91 1.00
CA THR A 462 -27.33 -1.65 0.90
C THR A 462 -27.90 -1.97 2.28
N SER A 463 -27.06 -2.33 3.25
CA SER A 463 -27.46 -2.52 4.65
C SER A 463 -28.00 -1.24 5.27
N ILE A 464 -27.43 -0.07 4.97
CA ILE A 464 -27.99 1.21 5.41
C ILE A 464 -29.42 1.36 4.89
N ALA A 465 -29.66 1.14 3.60
CA ALA A 465 -30.99 1.25 3.00
C ALA A 465 -32.02 0.29 3.61
N ILE A 466 -31.62 -0.96 3.88
CA ILE A 466 -32.46 -1.96 4.57
C ILE A 466 -32.83 -1.48 5.98
N THR A 467 -31.86 -0.96 6.74
CA THR A 467 -32.10 -0.46 8.11
C THR A 467 -32.97 0.81 8.10
N ARG A 468 -32.80 1.70 7.12
CA ARG A 468 -33.67 2.87 6.93
C ARG A 468 -35.11 2.47 6.65
N TYR A 469 -35.33 1.47 5.78
CA TYR A 469 -36.65 0.90 5.54
C TYR A 469 -37.29 0.40 6.83
N ARG A 470 -36.55 -0.37 7.65
CA ARG A 470 -37.00 -0.85 8.95
C ARG A 470 -37.36 0.28 9.90
N ASN A 471 -36.58 1.35 9.95
CA ASN A 471 -36.85 2.50 10.83
C ASN A 471 -38.12 3.26 10.42
N GLN A 472 -38.50 3.25 9.14
CA GLN A 472 -39.71 3.91 8.65
C GLN A 472 -40.97 3.01 8.69
N HIS A 473 -40.81 1.70 8.49
CA HIS A 473 -41.94 0.76 8.35
C HIS A 473 -42.14 -0.17 9.55
N GLY A 474 -41.18 -0.21 10.48
CA GLY A 474 -41.22 -1.08 11.67
C GLY A 474 -40.81 -2.53 11.43
N HIS A 475 -40.55 -2.94 10.19
CA HIS A 475 -40.08 -4.28 9.82
C HIS A 475 -39.04 -4.22 8.69
N TYR A 476 -38.20 -5.25 8.57
CA TYR A 476 -37.28 -5.39 7.43
C TYR A 476 -38.04 -5.62 6.11
N PRO A 477 -37.51 -5.19 4.96
CA PRO A 477 -38.16 -5.36 3.67
C PRO A 477 -38.27 -6.83 3.27
N ASP A 478 -39.40 -7.25 2.67
CA ASP A 478 -39.62 -8.63 2.22
C ASP A 478 -38.63 -9.09 1.14
N ASN A 479 -38.08 -8.14 0.39
CA ASN A 479 -37.02 -8.36 -0.59
C ASN A 479 -36.30 -7.04 -0.91
N LEU A 480 -35.11 -7.13 -1.51
CA LEU A 480 -34.29 -5.96 -1.84
C LEU A 480 -34.97 -4.95 -2.78
N SER A 481 -35.94 -5.36 -3.60
CA SER A 481 -36.62 -4.41 -4.51
C SER A 481 -37.42 -3.35 -3.74
N ALA A 482 -37.80 -3.62 -2.49
CA ALA A 482 -38.55 -2.67 -1.66
C ALA A 482 -37.73 -1.43 -1.25
N VAL A 483 -36.38 -1.49 -1.28
CA VAL A 483 -35.53 -0.32 -0.99
C VAL A 483 -35.12 0.45 -2.24
N LYS A 484 -35.34 -0.13 -3.43
CA LYS A 484 -35.03 0.48 -4.73
C LYS A 484 -35.96 1.68 -4.98
N GLY A 485 -35.41 2.79 -5.45
CA GLY A 485 -36.11 4.04 -5.70
C GLY A 485 -36.49 4.84 -4.45
N LEU A 486 -36.43 4.23 -3.26
CA LEU A 486 -36.67 4.92 -1.97
C LEU A 486 -35.38 5.37 -1.31
N PHE A 487 -34.41 4.46 -1.18
CA PHE A 487 -33.16 4.70 -0.46
C PHE A 487 -31.92 4.45 -1.33
N ILE A 488 -32.09 3.70 -2.42
CA ILE A 488 -31.04 3.39 -3.41
C ILE A 488 -31.65 3.48 -4.79
N ASP A 489 -31.00 4.22 -5.71
CA ASP A 489 -31.49 4.38 -7.09
C ASP A 489 -31.57 3.02 -7.82
N GLU A 490 -30.48 2.25 -7.78
CA GLU A 490 -30.36 0.93 -8.40
C GLU A 490 -29.64 -0.06 -7.46
N LEU A 491 -30.12 -1.29 -7.41
CA LEU A 491 -29.51 -2.33 -6.57
C LEU A 491 -28.12 -2.70 -7.12
N PRO A 492 -27.07 -2.69 -6.28
CA PRO A 492 -25.73 -3.05 -6.73
C PRO A 492 -25.65 -4.53 -7.11
N GLN A 493 -24.85 -4.82 -8.14
CA GLN A 493 -24.43 -6.17 -8.46
C GLN A 493 -23.15 -6.50 -7.70
N ASP A 494 -23.05 -7.75 -7.26
CA ASP A 494 -21.85 -8.34 -6.68
C ASP A 494 -20.65 -8.17 -7.63
N PRO A 495 -19.54 -7.56 -7.18
CA PRO A 495 -18.44 -7.21 -8.08
C PRO A 495 -17.57 -8.40 -8.47
N PHE A 496 -17.76 -9.57 -7.84
CA PHE A 496 -17.06 -10.81 -8.19
C PHE A 496 -17.79 -11.62 -9.24
N THR A 497 -19.12 -11.66 -9.17
CA THR A 497 -19.97 -12.57 -9.95
C THR A 497 -20.91 -11.85 -10.94
N GLY A 498 -21.12 -10.54 -10.78
CA GLY A 498 -22.09 -9.77 -11.56
C GLY A 498 -23.56 -10.10 -11.24
N ARG A 499 -23.80 -11.00 -10.30
CA ARG A 499 -25.14 -11.38 -9.82
C ARG A 499 -25.64 -10.35 -8.81
N PRO A 500 -26.95 -10.26 -8.53
CA PRO A 500 -27.43 -9.48 -7.38
C PRO A 500 -26.82 -9.97 -6.07
N LEU A 501 -26.61 -9.06 -5.10
CA LEU A 501 -26.28 -9.44 -3.73
C LEU A 501 -27.34 -10.37 -3.15
N LYS A 502 -26.94 -11.32 -2.29
CA LYS A 502 -27.89 -12.22 -1.64
C LYS A 502 -28.43 -11.60 -0.36
N TYR A 503 -29.76 -11.54 -0.25
CA TYR A 503 -30.48 -11.09 0.92
C TYR A 503 -31.31 -12.24 1.51
N LEU A 504 -31.15 -12.48 2.82
CA LEU A 504 -31.91 -13.44 3.59
C LEU A 504 -32.54 -12.71 4.78
N GLN A 505 -33.87 -12.71 4.85
CA GLN A 505 -34.61 -12.04 5.92
C GLN A 505 -35.07 -13.04 6.99
N ASP A 506 -35.08 -12.59 8.23
CA ASP A 506 -35.75 -13.20 9.38
C ASP A 506 -36.63 -12.12 10.05
N PRO A 507 -37.77 -12.47 10.69
CA PRO A 507 -38.51 -11.54 11.55
C PRO A 507 -37.66 -10.66 12.50
N LYS A 508 -36.51 -11.15 12.97
CA LYS A 508 -35.65 -10.43 13.93
C LYS A 508 -34.40 -9.79 13.33
N GLY A 509 -34.09 -10.04 12.06
CA GLY A 509 -32.82 -9.63 11.48
C GLY A 509 -32.71 -9.90 9.99
N PHE A 510 -31.51 -9.75 9.46
CA PHE A 510 -31.22 -10.11 8.07
C PHE A 510 -29.75 -10.45 7.89
N VAL A 511 -29.46 -11.16 6.81
CA VAL A 511 -28.13 -11.37 6.28
C VAL A 511 -28.10 -10.80 4.86
N LEU A 512 -27.13 -9.96 4.58
CA LEU A 512 -26.83 -9.47 3.24
C LEU A 512 -25.37 -9.80 2.92
N TYR A 513 -25.11 -10.40 1.75
CA TYR A 513 -23.74 -10.75 1.39
C TYR A 513 -23.44 -10.71 -0.11
N SER A 514 -22.14 -10.51 -0.37
CA SER A 514 -21.44 -10.74 -1.63
C SER A 514 -20.76 -12.12 -1.58
N PHE A 515 -20.60 -12.78 -2.73
CA PHE A 515 -20.13 -14.17 -2.88
C PHE A 515 -18.61 -14.36 -2.73
N GLY A 516 -17.90 -13.33 -2.30
CA GLY A 516 -16.46 -13.42 -2.05
C GLY A 516 -15.59 -13.70 -3.28
N ASP A 517 -14.30 -13.91 -3.03
CA ASP A 517 -13.30 -14.13 -4.08
C ASP A 517 -13.44 -15.54 -4.70
N ASN A 518 -14.01 -16.51 -3.97
CA ASN A 518 -14.25 -17.87 -4.44
C ASN A 518 -15.45 -17.98 -5.40
N MET A 519 -16.29 -16.93 -5.48
CA MET A 519 -17.51 -16.83 -6.32
C MET A 519 -18.59 -17.90 -6.04
N THR A 520 -18.46 -18.61 -4.94
CA THR A 520 -19.32 -19.69 -4.48
C THR A 520 -20.33 -19.14 -3.47
N ASP A 521 -21.52 -19.71 -3.41
CA ASP A 521 -22.49 -19.33 -2.36
C ASP A 521 -22.18 -20.10 -1.08
N ASP A 522 -21.43 -19.46 -0.17
CA ASP A 522 -21.09 -20.05 1.13
C ASP A 522 -22.20 -19.83 2.18
N ASN A 523 -23.39 -19.41 1.74
CA ASN A 523 -24.54 -19.10 2.58
C ASN A 523 -24.25 -18.00 3.62
N GLY A 524 -23.48 -16.99 3.24
CA GLY A 524 -23.08 -15.86 4.05
C GLY A 524 -21.93 -16.16 5.01
N LYS A 525 -21.21 -17.28 4.85
CA LYS A 525 -20.08 -17.64 5.72
C LYS A 525 -18.79 -17.01 5.22
N ASN A 526 -18.00 -16.46 6.13
CA ASN A 526 -16.81 -15.69 5.82
C ASN A 526 -15.52 -16.35 6.37
N ARG A 527 -14.38 -15.74 6.04
CA ARG A 527 -13.04 -16.21 6.44
C ARG A 527 -12.80 -16.28 7.96
N THR A 528 -13.59 -15.55 8.74
CA THR A 528 -13.42 -15.44 10.20
C THR A 528 -14.41 -16.30 10.99
N ASP A 529 -15.33 -17.01 10.32
CA ASP A 529 -16.25 -17.90 11.00
C ASP A 529 -15.48 -19.09 11.63
N PRO A 530 -15.73 -19.45 12.91
CA PRO A 530 -14.94 -20.45 13.64
C PRO A 530 -14.89 -21.83 12.98
N ASP A 531 -15.96 -22.20 12.25
CA ASP A 531 -16.10 -23.50 11.60
C ASP A 531 -15.43 -23.56 10.22
N ASN A 532 -14.79 -22.48 9.76
CA ASN A 532 -14.12 -22.42 8.47
C ASN A 532 -12.74 -23.09 8.50
N ALA A 533 -12.69 -24.36 8.91
CA ALA A 533 -11.46 -25.11 9.15
C ALA A 533 -10.59 -25.30 7.89
N HIS A 534 -11.23 -25.32 6.71
CA HIS A 534 -10.55 -25.49 5.42
C HIS A 534 -10.20 -24.16 4.74
N GLY A 535 -10.71 -23.03 5.25
CA GLY A 535 -10.49 -21.70 4.66
C GLY A 535 -11.22 -21.47 3.34
N ASP A 536 -12.18 -22.33 3.01
CA ASP A 536 -12.90 -22.29 1.73
C ASP A 536 -13.93 -21.17 1.68
N TRP A 537 -14.49 -20.76 2.82
CA TRP A 537 -15.55 -19.74 2.87
C TRP A 537 -15.00 -18.32 2.87
N ASP A 538 -15.54 -17.46 2.01
CA ASP A 538 -15.09 -16.08 1.93
C ASP A 538 -16.15 -15.02 1.57
N ASP A 539 -17.43 -15.33 1.78
CA ASP A 539 -18.51 -14.36 1.61
C ASP A 539 -18.26 -13.08 2.42
N ILE A 540 -18.63 -11.95 1.83
CA ILE A 540 -18.54 -10.64 2.47
C ILE A 540 -19.92 -10.30 3.01
N ARG A 541 -20.09 -10.53 4.30
CA ARG A 541 -21.38 -10.50 5.00
C ARG A 541 -21.55 -9.26 5.86
N PHE A 542 -22.78 -8.73 5.84
CA PHE A 542 -23.36 -7.94 6.91
C PHE A 542 -24.52 -8.73 7.52
N GLN A 543 -24.58 -8.80 8.85
CA GLN A 543 -25.61 -9.57 9.55
C GLN A 543 -26.08 -8.85 10.80
N VAL A 544 -27.40 -8.64 10.94
CA VAL A 544 -28.03 -8.28 12.22
C VAL A 544 -28.52 -9.58 12.87
N ASP A 545 -28.13 -9.80 14.13
CA ASP A 545 -28.24 -11.10 14.80
C ASP A 545 -29.62 -11.74 14.72
N GLN A 546 -29.59 -13.04 14.45
CA GLN A 546 -30.67 -13.98 14.63
C GLN A 546 -30.71 -14.39 16.11
N LYS A 547 -31.83 -14.17 16.82
CA LYS A 547 -32.18 -15.08 17.93
C LYS A 547 -32.79 -16.36 17.36
N THR A 548 -32.07 -17.07 16.48
CA THR A 548 -32.41 -18.39 15.94
C THR A 548 -31.21 -18.99 15.23
N LYS A 549 -30.71 -20.14 15.72
CA LYS A 549 -29.63 -20.92 15.11
C LYS A 549 -29.95 -21.19 13.63
N LEU A 550 -28.99 -20.93 12.74
CA LEU A 550 -29.00 -21.47 11.37
C LEU A 550 -29.23 -23.00 11.45
N PRO A 551 -30.11 -23.58 10.62
CA PRO A 551 -30.40 -25.01 10.67
C PRO A 551 -29.14 -25.82 10.40
N ALA A 552 -28.84 -26.75 11.30
CA ALA A 552 -27.78 -27.73 11.11
C ALA A 552 -28.05 -28.54 9.84
N LYS A 553 -26.99 -28.78 9.04
CA LYS A 553 -26.98 -29.62 7.85
C LYS A 553 -27.78 -30.91 8.11
N SER A 554 -28.76 -31.20 7.25
CA SER A 554 -29.37 -32.52 7.18
C SER A 554 -28.29 -33.55 6.86
N ARG A 555 -28.26 -34.62 7.67
CA ARG A 555 -27.32 -35.75 7.57
C ARG A 555 -27.31 -36.42 6.21
#